data_AF-A0A2D6UZK0-F1
#
_entry.id   AF-A0A2D6UZK0-F1
#
_cell.length_a   1.000
_cell.length_b   1.000
_cell.length_c   1.000
_cell.angle_alpha   90.00
_cell.angle_beta   90.00
_cell.angle_gamma   90.00
#
_symmetry.space_group_name_H-M   'P 1'
#
loop_
_entity.id
_entity.type
_entity.pdbx_description
1 polymer ?
#
loop_
_entity_poly.entity_id
_entity_poly.type
_entity_poly.pdbx_seq_one_letter_code
_entity_poly.pdbx_strand_id
1 'polypeptide(L)'
;MTTIENKELEESWVKQDWVYIKTALILAFFTAIEVFTYFESVHKAPEWLLVTTLSFLMVVKFFLVAGVFMHLKDDNSVFTKMMTMGMCIAWPVYFIMAFALGFLPDWNVIIKVLFLFLPPGVAGFWLGFSFKGGDGGHH
;
A
#
# COMPACT_ATOMS: atom_id res chain seq x y z
N MET A 1 -21.40 7.70 -35.99
CA MET A 1 -20.09 7.69 -35.31
C MET A 1 -19.02 8.05 -36.33
N THR A 2 -18.31 9.16 -36.13
CA THR A 2 -17.35 9.69 -37.13
C THR A 2 -15.92 9.22 -36.86
N THR A 3 -15.02 9.28 -37.84
CA THR A 3 -13.61 8.87 -37.70
C THR A 3 -12.82 9.72 -36.68
N ILE A 4 -13.30 10.93 -36.39
CA ILE A 4 -12.72 11.83 -35.39
C ILE A 4 -13.08 11.35 -33.98
N GLU A 5 -14.34 10.95 -33.78
CA GLU A 5 -14.87 10.41 -32.53
C GLU A 5 -14.14 9.13 -32.09
N ASN A 6 -13.78 8.25 -33.04
CA ASN A 6 -12.99 7.04 -32.75
C ASN A 6 -11.56 7.37 -32.27
N LYS A 7 -10.89 8.36 -32.87
CA LYS A 7 -9.54 8.77 -32.45
C LYS A 7 -9.53 9.39 -31.05
N GLU A 8 -10.52 10.21 -30.73
CA GLU A 8 -10.62 10.83 -29.40
C GLU A 8 -10.91 9.78 -28.31
N LEU A 9 -11.77 8.80 -28.60
CA LEU A 9 -12.01 7.68 -27.70
C LEU A 9 -10.74 6.85 -27.50
N GLU A 10 -10.03 6.45 -28.55
CA GLU A 10 -8.77 5.70 -28.41
C GLU A 10 -7.71 6.46 -27.60
N GLU A 11 -7.51 7.76 -27.85
CA GLU A 11 -6.59 8.56 -27.03
C GLU A 11 -7.00 8.61 -25.55
N SER A 12 -8.29 8.62 -25.25
CA SER A 12 -8.80 8.67 -23.87
C SER A 12 -8.51 7.37 -23.11
N TRP A 13 -8.74 6.21 -23.73
CA TRP A 13 -8.47 4.90 -23.13
C TRP A 13 -6.96 4.68 -22.94
N VAL A 14 -6.15 5.06 -23.93
CA VAL A 14 -4.68 4.98 -23.84
C VAL A 14 -4.12 5.81 -22.67
N LYS A 15 -4.68 6.99 -22.40
CA LYS A 15 -4.26 7.85 -21.27
C LYS A 15 -4.61 7.22 -19.92
N GLN A 16 -5.73 6.48 -19.81
CA GLN A 16 -6.12 5.77 -18.58
C GLN A 16 -5.22 4.55 -18.32
N ASP A 17 -4.98 3.72 -19.34
CA ASP A 17 -4.16 2.50 -19.23
C ASP A 17 -2.73 2.80 -18.77
N TRP A 18 -2.20 3.96 -19.15
CA TRP A 18 -0.85 4.39 -18.80
C TRP A 18 -0.62 4.55 -17.30
N VAL A 19 -1.66 4.89 -16.52
CA VAL A 19 -1.57 5.01 -15.06
C VAL A 19 -1.38 3.63 -14.41
N TYR A 20 -2.12 2.63 -14.89
CA TYR A 20 -2.00 1.25 -14.41
C TYR A 20 -0.64 0.65 -14.75
N ILE A 21 -0.17 0.86 -15.99
CA ILE A 21 1.14 0.34 -16.44
C ILE A 21 2.29 0.94 -15.62
N LYS A 22 2.28 2.26 -15.39
CA LYS A 22 3.29 2.93 -14.56
C LYS A 22 3.29 2.40 -13.13
N THR A 23 2.11 2.21 -12.54
CA THR A 23 1.97 1.70 -11.17
C THR A 23 2.43 0.25 -11.09
N ALA A 24 2.09 -0.59 -12.08
CA ALA A 24 2.57 -1.97 -12.17
C ALA A 24 4.10 -2.05 -12.22
N LEU A 25 4.76 -1.17 -12.99
CA LEU A 25 6.22 -1.12 -13.06
C LEU A 25 6.85 -0.73 -11.71
N ILE A 26 6.26 0.22 -10.99
CA ILE A 26 6.72 0.61 -9.64
C ILE A 26 6.57 -0.57 -8.67
N LEU A 27 5.45 -1.28 -8.70
CA LEU A 27 5.21 -2.47 -7.88
C LEU A 27 6.20 -3.59 -8.22
N ALA A 28 6.45 -3.83 -9.51
CA ALA A 28 7.44 -4.81 -9.99
C ALA A 28 8.85 -4.47 -9.52
N PHE A 29 9.21 -3.18 -9.49
CA PHE A 29 10.48 -2.74 -8.94
C PHE A 29 10.59 -3.01 -7.43
N PHE A 30 9.56 -2.69 -6.65
CA PHE A 30 9.55 -2.98 -5.22
C PHE A 30 9.54 -4.49 -4.90
N THR A 31 8.91 -5.33 -5.73
CA THR A 31 8.98 -6.78 -5.57
C THR A 31 10.35 -7.34 -5.99
N ALA A 32 10.98 -6.78 -7.02
CA ALA A 32 12.35 -7.14 -7.38
C ALA A 32 13.34 -6.83 -6.24
N ILE A 33 13.20 -5.67 -5.57
CA ILE A 33 14.00 -5.33 -4.38
C ILE A 33 13.76 -6.35 -3.26
N GLU A 34 12.51 -6.73 -3.00
CA GLU A 34 12.19 -7.71 -1.96
C GLU A 34 12.80 -9.07 -2.27
N VAL A 35 12.62 -9.57 -3.50
CA VAL A 35 13.22 -10.84 -3.93
C VAL A 35 14.75 -10.77 -3.83
N PHE A 36 15.33 -9.62 -4.12
CA PHE A 36 16.76 -9.40 -3.99
C PHE A 36 17.27 -9.54 -2.54
N THR A 37 16.43 -9.23 -1.53
CA THR A 37 16.82 -9.40 -0.11
C THR A 37 16.92 -10.86 0.35
N TYR A 38 16.31 -11.81 -0.36
CA TYR A 38 16.40 -13.25 -0.04
C TYR A 38 17.70 -13.91 -0.53
N PHE A 39 18.53 -13.23 -1.33
CA PHE A 39 19.81 -13.79 -1.75
C PHE A 39 20.84 -13.73 -0.62
N GLU A 40 21.64 -14.80 -0.48
CA GLU A 40 22.64 -14.96 0.60
C GLU A 40 23.64 -13.80 0.71
N SER A 41 23.85 -13.04 -0.37
CA SER A 41 24.72 -11.86 -0.40
C SER A 41 24.26 -10.71 0.50
N VAL A 42 22.97 -10.62 0.84
CA VAL A 42 22.37 -9.55 1.68
C VAL A 42 22.10 -10.02 3.11
N HIS A 43 22.18 -11.33 3.37
CA HIS A 43 21.92 -11.97 4.67
C HIS A 43 22.90 -11.58 5.80
N LYS A 44 23.94 -10.79 5.49
CA LYS A 44 24.85 -10.21 6.48
C LYS A 44 24.31 -8.91 7.11
N ALA A 45 23.21 -8.37 6.59
CA ALA A 45 22.54 -7.24 7.19
C ALA A 45 21.91 -7.65 8.54
N PRO A 46 21.84 -6.73 9.52
CA PRO A 46 21.24 -7.06 10.80
C PRO A 46 19.75 -7.39 10.63
N GLU A 47 19.30 -8.49 11.23
CA GLU A 47 17.93 -9.03 11.19
C GLU A 47 16.85 -7.95 11.34
N TRP A 48 17.08 -7.01 12.25
CA TRP A 48 16.15 -5.94 12.57
C TRP A 48 15.90 -4.98 11.41
N LEU A 49 16.93 -4.70 10.60
CA LEU A 49 16.85 -3.81 9.46
C LEU A 49 16.14 -4.52 8.30
N LEU A 50 16.38 -5.82 8.15
CA LEU A 50 15.71 -6.66 7.17
C LEU A 50 14.20 -6.71 7.45
N VAL A 51 13.80 -7.04 8.69
CA VAL A 51 12.40 -7.07 9.12
C VAL A 51 11.73 -5.70 8.97
N THR A 52 12.42 -4.61 9.34
CA THR A 52 11.87 -3.24 9.22
C THR A 52 11.64 -2.86 7.75
N THR A 53 12.60 -3.15 6.88
CA THR A 53 12.54 -2.76 5.46
C THR A 53 11.49 -3.56 4.71
N LEU A 54 11.40 -4.87 4.96
CA LEU A 54 10.38 -5.74 4.35
C LEU A 54 8.98 -5.36 4.85
N SER A 55 8.82 -5.06 6.14
CA SER A 55 7.54 -4.61 6.70
C SER A 55 7.09 -3.29 6.06
N PHE A 56 8.02 -2.34 5.87
CA PHE A 56 7.74 -1.07 5.20
C PHE A 56 7.34 -1.27 3.73
N LEU A 57 8.06 -2.12 2.98
CA LEU A 57 7.72 -2.44 1.58
C LEU A 57 6.34 -3.10 1.45
N MET A 58 5.97 -3.98 2.38
CA MET A 58 4.63 -4.59 2.39
C MET A 58 3.52 -3.56 2.53
N VAL A 59 3.70 -2.60 3.45
CA VAL A 59 2.72 -1.52 3.67
C VAL A 59 2.58 -0.64 2.42
N VAL A 60 3.70 -0.22 1.82
CA VAL A 60 3.69 0.62 0.62
C VAL A 60 3.02 -0.09 -0.56
N LYS A 61 3.36 -1.35 -0.81
CA LYS A 61 2.76 -2.15 -1.88
C LYS A 61 1.25 -2.32 -1.67
N PHE A 62 0.84 -2.58 -0.44
CA PHE A 62 -0.57 -2.70 -0.11
C PHE A 62 -1.36 -1.44 -0.50
N PHE A 63 -0.86 -0.24 -0.14
CA PHE A 63 -1.54 1.01 -0.49
C PHE A 63 -1.52 1.31 -1.99
N LEU A 64 -0.44 1.01 -2.70
CA LEU A 64 -0.40 1.16 -4.16
C LEU A 64 -1.45 0.27 -4.85
N VAL A 65 -1.58 -0.99 -4.41
CA VAL A 65 -2.57 -1.91 -4.97
C VAL A 65 -3.98 -1.49 -4.60
N ALA A 66 -4.25 -1.17 -3.33
CA ALA A 66 -5.56 -0.74 -2.87
C ALA A 66 -6.01 0.58 -3.53
N GLY A 67 -5.10 1.54 -3.68
CA GLY A 67 -5.40 2.85 -4.25
C GLY A 67 -5.63 2.81 -5.76
N VAL A 68 -4.79 2.09 -6.51
CA VAL A 68 -4.79 2.11 -7.97
C VAL A 68 -5.48 0.89 -8.56
N PHE A 69 -5.07 -0.33 -8.20
CA PHE A 69 -5.59 -1.55 -8.82
C PHE A 69 -6.96 -1.98 -8.30
N MET A 70 -7.31 -1.66 -7.05
CA MET A 70 -8.66 -1.87 -6.51
C MET A 70 -9.59 -0.70 -6.80
N HIS A 71 -9.17 0.29 -7.59
CA HIS A 71 -9.93 1.48 -7.99
C HIS A 71 -10.52 2.30 -6.82
N LEU A 72 -10.07 2.12 -5.57
CA LEU A 72 -10.61 2.86 -4.41
C LEU A 72 -10.48 4.38 -4.53
N LYS A 73 -9.54 4.86 -5.36
CA LYS A 73 -9.39 6.28 -5.69
C LYS A 73 -10.55 6.81 -6.55
N ASP A 74 -11.05 6.00 -7.47
CA ASP A 74 -12.00 6.41 -8.51
C ASP A 74 -13.43 5.86 -8.27
N ASP A 75 -13.61 4.98 -7.29
CA ASP A 75 -14.88 4.37 -6.89
C ASP A 75 -15.57 5.11 -5.70
N ASN A 76 -16.81 4.74 -5.41
CA ASN A 76 -17.63 5.32 -4.35
C ASN A 76 -16.96 5.18 -2.97
N SER A 77 -17.08 6.25 -2.16
CA SER A 77 -16.57 6.35 -0.79
C SER A 77 -16.92 5.17 0.13
N VAL A 78 -17.97 4.39 -0.17
CA VAL A 78 -18.37 3.20 0.59
C VAL A 78 -17.31 2.10 0.55
N PHE A 79 -16.75 1.78 -0.62
CA PHE A 79 -15.72 0.74 -0.74
C PHE A 79 -14.44 1.11 0.01
N THR A 80 -14.08 2.38 -0.08
CA THR A 80 -12.92 2.94 0.63
C THR A 80 -13.11 2.94 2.14
N LYS A 81 -14.32 3.26 2.63
CA LYS A 81 -14.67 3.17 4.05
C LYS A 81 -14.64 1.73 4.57
N MET A 82 -15.15 0.76 3.80
CA MET A 82 -15.12 -0.66 4.20
C MET A 82 -13.68 -1.20 4.30
N MET A 83 -12.83 -0.89 3.33
CA MET A 83 -11.40 -1.28 3.38
C MET A 83 -10.69 -0.61 4.56
N THR A 84 -10.92 0.68 4.78
CA THR A 84 -10.33 1.42 5.90
C THR A 84 -10.80 0.89 7.25
N MET A 85 -12.07 0.50 7.37
CA MET A 85 -12.60 -0.12 8.58
C MET A 85 -11.93 -1.47 8.86
N GLY A 86 -11.75 -2.31 7.84
CA GLY A 86 -11.00 -3.56 7.94
C GLY A 86 -9.55 -3.34 8.42
N MET A 87 -8.88 -2.31 7.89
CA MET A 87 -7.52 -1.94 8.32
C MET A 87 -7.48 -1.46 9.78
N CYS A 88 -8.43 -0.63 10.20
CA CYS A 88 -8.56 -0.15 11.57
C CYS A 88 -8.79 -1.28 12.57
N ILE A 89 -9.46 -2.36 12.17
CA ILE A 89 -9.71 -3.54 13.02
C ILE A 89 -8.51 -4.50 12.99
N ALA A 90 -7.89 -4.72 11.83
CA ALA A 90 -6.76 -5.64 11.68
C ALA A 90 -5.55 -5.20 12.52
N TRP A 91 -5.31 -3.89 12.61
CA TRP A 91 -4.18 -3.31 13.34
C TRP A 91 -4.12 -3.70 14.83
N PRO A 92 -5.14 -3.44 15.66
CA PRO A 92 -5.13 -3.83 17.07
C PRO A 92 -5.15 -5.35 17.25
N VAL A 93 -5.81 -6.10 16.37
CA VAL A 93 -5.84 -7.57 16.46
C VAL A 93 -4.43 -8.16 16.30
N TYR A 94 -3.67 -7.68 15.31
CA TYR A 94 -2.29 -8.10 15.11
C TYR A 94 -1.38 -7.68 16.28
N PHE A 95 -1.59 -6.48 16.83
CA PHE A 95 -0.86 -6.00 18.01
C PHE A 95 -1.07 -6.91 19.23
N ILE A 96 -2.32 -7.24 19.55
CA ILE A 96 -2.66 -8.08 20.71
C ILE A 96 -2.06 -9.48 20.53
N MET A 97 -2.13 -10.04 19.32
CA MET A 97 -1.53 -11.34 19.00
C MET A 97 0.00 -11.32 19.21
N ALA A 98 0.70 -10.33 18.64
CA ALA A 98 2.15 -10.22 18.75
C ALA A 98 2.62 -10.02 20.19
N PHE A 99 1.86 -9.26 20.99
CA PHE A 99 2.10 -9.07 22.41
C PHE A 99 1.85 -10.35 23.21
N ALA A 100 0.73 -11.03 22.97
CA ALA A 100 0.35 -12.25 23.69
C ALA A 100 1.32 -13.42 23.43
N LEU A 101 1.87 -13.53 22.21
CA LEU A 101 2.82 -14.57 21.83
C LEU A 101 4.25 -14.28 22.25
N GLY A 102 4.54 -13.12 22.88
CA GLY A 102 5.90 -12.75 23.26
C GLY A 102 6.86 -12.63 22.07
N PHE A 103 6.34 -12.49 20.84
CA PHE A 103 7.11 -12.49 19.59
C PHE A 103 7.96 -11.23 19.41
N LEU A 104 7.84 -10.25 20.31
CA LEU A 104 8.53 -8.97 20.20
C LEU A 104 10.00 -9.10 20.65
N PRO A 105 10.99 -8.86 19.77
CA PRO A 105 12.43 -8.92 20.09
C PRO A 105 12.77 -8.02 21.28
N ASP A 106 13.75 -8.29 22.16
CA ASP A 106 14.13 -7.44 23.33
C ASP A 106 14.75 -6.07 22.99
N TRP A 107 14.17 -5.38 22.02
CA TRP A 107 14.50 -4.01 21.70
C TRP A 107 14.01 -3.01 22.74
N ASN A 108 14.61 -1.83 22.72
CA ASN A 108 14.18 -0.69 23.53
C ASN A 108 12.67 -0.45 23.33
N VAL A 109 11.92 -0.36 24.42
CA VAL A 109 10.44 -0.32 24.41
C VAL A 109 9.91 0.83 23.56
N ILE A 110 10.67 1.93 23.49
CA ILE A 110 10.36 3.10 22.67
C ILE A 110 10.42 2.78 21.17
N ILE A 111 11.40 1.99 20.72
CA ILE A 111 11.52 1.59 19.31
C ILE A 111 10.45 0.56 18.95
N LYS A 112 10.12 -0.36 19.88
CA LYS A 112 8.99 -1.29 19.73
C LYS A 112 7.69 -0.55 19.50
N VAL A 113 7.39 0.42 20.37
CA VAL A 113 6.18 1.22 20.24
C VAL A 113 6.25 2.11 19.01
N LEU A 114 7.37 2.75 18.68
CA LEU A 114 7.47 3.60 17.50
C LEU A 114 7.27 2.82 16.18
N PHE A 115 7.87 1.63 16.05
CA PHE A 115 7.73 0.77 14.87
C PHE A 115 6.33 0.16 14.74
N LEU A 116 5.75 -0.24 15.88
CA LEU A 116 4.44 -0.90 15.96
C LEU A 116 3.26 0.09 16.06
N PHE A 117 3.53 1.36 16.37
CA PHE A 117 2.58 2.46 16.43
C PHE A 117 2.80 3.43 15.26
N LEU A 118 3.62 3.06 14.26
CA LEU A 118 3.65 3.69 12.94
C LEU A 118 2.47 3.12 12.15
N PRO A 119 1.28 3.71 12.21
CA PRO A 119 0.10 3.11 11.61
C PRO A 119 0.24 3.27 10.09
N PRO A 120 -0.03 2.23 9.29
CA PRO A 120 -0.34 2.31 7.88
C PRO A 120 -1.38 3.40 7.63
N GLY A 121 -2.33 3.59 8.58
CA GLY A 121 -3.32 4.66 8.53
C GLY A 121 -2.74 6.07 8.63
N VAL A 122 -1.67 6.30 9.41
CA VAL A 122 -1.00 7.62 9.46
C VAL A 122 0.01 7.73 8.33
N ALA A 123 0.66 6.65 7.89
CA ALA A 123 1.50 6.66 6.70
C ALA A 123 0.69 6.94 5.42
N GLY A 124 -0.52 6.40 5.28
CA GLY A 124 -1.44 6.76 4.18
C GLY A 124 -1.90 8.21 4.27
N PHE A 125 -2.20 8.71 5.48
CA PHE A 125 -2.50 10.12 5.73
C PHE A 125 -1.28 11.05 5.47
N TRP A 126 -0.05 10.59 5.71
CA TRP A 126 1.21 11.34 5.55
C TRP A 126 1.79 11.24 4.13
N LEU A 127 1.54 10.15 3.40
CA LEU A 127 1.89 9.95 1.98
C LEU A 127 0.89 10.65 1.03
N GLY A 128 -0.03 11.45 1.55
CA GLY A 128 -0.98 12.20 0.72
C GLY A 128 -2.10 11.36 0.10
N PHE A 129 -2.28 10.11 0.55
CA PHE A 129 -3.46 9.29 0.24
C PHE A 129 -4.66 9.82 1.03
N SER A 130 -5.13 11.02 0.65
CA SER A 130 -6.43 11.51 1.08
C SER A 130 -7.48 10.68 0.35
N PHE A 131 -7.98 9.65 1.01
CA PHE A 131 -9.17 8.87 0.61
C PHE A 131 -10.45 9.73 0.70
N LYS A 132 -10.44 10.91 0.07
CA LYS A 132 -11.63 11.70 -0.21
C LYS A 132 -12.38 10.96 -1.31
N GLY A 133 -13.11 9.91 -0.92
CA GLY A 133 -13.91 9.12 -1.84
C GLY A 133 -14.79 10.06 -2.66
N GLY A 134 -14.77 9.89 -3.98
CA GLY A 134 -15.51 10.75 -4.90
C GLY A 134 -16.98 10.83 -4.50
N ASP A 135 -17.58 12.01 -4.63
CA ASP A 135 -18.90 12.36 -4.10
C ASP A 135 -20.07 11.57 -4.75
N GLY A 136 -19.79 10.59 -5.62
CA GLY A 136 -20.79 9.82 -6.36
C GLY A 136 -21.63 10.68 -7.31
N GLY A 137 -21.41 11.99 -7.35
CA GLY A 137 -22.04 12.91 -8.25
C GLY A 137 -21.13 13.12 -9.44
N HIS A 138 -21.39 12.37 -10.51
CA HIS A 138 -21.39 12.80 -11.91
C HIS A 138 -21.09 11.61 -12.84
N HIS A 139 -22.14 11.27 -13.62
CA HIS A 139 -22.16 10.48 -14.87
C HIS A 139 -22.07 8.96 -14.78
#